data_AF-A0AAJ7ITX4-F1
#
_entry.id   AF-A0AAJ7ITX4-F1
#
_cell.length_a   1.000
_cell.length_b   1.000
_cell.length_c   1.000
_cell.angle_alpha   90.00
_cell.angle_beta   90.00
_cell.angle_gamma   90.00
#
_symmetry.space_group_name_H-M   'P 1'
#
loop_
_entity.id
_entity.type
_entity.pdbx_description
1 polymer ?
#
loop_
_entity_poly.entity_id
_entity_poly.type
_entity_poly.pdbx_seq_one_letter_code
_entity_poly.pdbx_strand_id
1 'polypeptide(L)'
;QLKSTYVKLPWEEIEFCLISFVSAHVKQQELNFYYRVVLNKSRVLDYLESFAEVLGNVKEPEMFTHLLKGARPEIVAKVIDNYPQFKELYTDYQQIRDIYSLQKMKDYLQLASSIDPNEQQRQMMITRILQVVGEYLNNSLEFPKLSDSTREDLLQWLPENTKKVVTDLCNLLSNARSLARRTEIEKNTDVKSFICLQNDIKKIGDKVSTMLYKEKMKVIETVYENIENSESLDEIAEAFVNADTELDIIKKEFQITEIDELVVLIEELNKSITEMTEDQQRKIDELQCIINNWKNKWKEMKNNYVKRFVMVGNLMRTFYITDKDSNTVSKTKSYAKKLYKIPTNTRKLRGI
;
A
#
# COMPACT_ATOMS: atom_id res chain seq x y z
N GLN A 1 6.40 -21.20 19.63
CA GLN A 1 6.28 -20.95 21.08
C GLN A 1 5.57 -19.63 21.40
N LEU A 2 5.81 -18.51 20.71
CA LEU A 2 5.18 -17.21 21.00
C LEU A 2 3.65 -17.10 20.74
N LYS A 3 3.09 -18.02 19.93
CA LYS A 3 1.68 -17.97 19.47
C LYS A 3 0.64 -18.24 20.56
N SER A 4 0.98 -18.99 21.61
CA SER A 4 0.05 -19.29 22.71
C SER A 4 -0.21 -18.09 23.62
N THR A 5 0.66 -17.09 23.60
CA THR A 5 0.52 -15.86 24.39
C THR A 5 -0.13 -14.70 23.64
N TYR A 6 -0.50 -14.88 22.36
CA TYR A 6 -1.00 -13.79 21.52
C TYR A 6 -2.29 -13.15 22.06
N VAL A 7 -3.10 -13.86 22.86
CA VAL A 7 -4.30 -13.29 23.52
C VAL A 7 -3.95 -12.25 24.59
N LYS A 8 -2.68 -12.19 25.01
CA LYS A 8 -2.21 -11.28 26.05
C LYS A 8 -1.13 -10.33 25.58
N LEU A 9 -0.23 -10.81 24.71
CA LEU A 9 0.95 -10.09 24.29
C LEU A 9 1.01 -10.01 22.75
N PRO A 10 0.96 -8.80 22.18
CA PRO A 10 0.99 -8.57 20.73
C PRO A 10 2.42 -8.61 20.16
N TRP A 11 3.10 -9.75 20.34
CA TRP A 11 4.52 -9.90 19.96
C TRP A 11 4.79 -9.61 18.49
N GLU A 12 3.92 -10.11 17.61
CA GLU A 12 4.08 -9.96 16.15
C GLU A 12 3.94 -8.49 15.72
N GLU A 13 3.01 -7.76 16.34
CA GLU A 13 2.82 -6.33 16.08
C GLU A 13 4.01 -5.50 16.58
N ILE A 14 4.50 -5.78 17.79
CA ILE A 14 5.68 -5.10 18.35
C ILE A 14 6.91 -5.35 17.47
N GLU A 15 7.18 -6.62 17.11
CA GLU A 15 8.30 -6.98 16.26
C GLU A 15 8.22 -6.27 14.91
N PHE A 16 7.06 -6.31 14.26
CA PHE A 16 6.84 -5.66 12.97
C PHE A 16 7.08 -4.15 13.06
N CYS A 17 6.52 -3.49 14.08
CA CYS A 17 6.66 -2.05 14.27
C CYS A 17 8.13 -1.68 14.51
N LEU A 18 8.85 -2.43 15.36
CA LEU A 18 10.28 -2.18 15.61
C LEU A 18 11.14 -2.37 14.37
N ILE A 19 10.94 -3.45 13.62
CA ILE A 19 11.67 -3.69 12.37
C ILE A 19 11.40 -2.57 11.36
N SER A 20 10.14 -2.17 11.23
CA SER A 20 9.73 -1.10 10.31
C SER A 20 10.34 0.24 10.71
N PHE A 21 10.31 0.57 12.00
CA PHE A 21 10.93 1.76 12.56
C PHE A 21 12.43 1.81 12.29
N VAL A 22 13.18 0.75 12.65
CA VAL A 22 14.63 0.70 12.45
C VAL A 22 14.97 0.74 10.97
N SER A 23 14.28 -0.06 10.14
CA SER A 23 14.51 -0.08 8.69
C SER A 23 14.31 1.30 8.07
N ALA A 24 13.30 2.04 8.53
CA ALA A 24 13.02 3.38 8.03
C ALA A 24 14.12 4.41 8.36
N HIS A 25 14.93 4.17 9.38
CA HIS A 25 16.03 5.06 9.80
C HIS A 25 17.40 4.62 9.27
N VAL A 26 17.53 3.37 8.81
CA VAL A 26 18.80 2.79 8.35
C VAL A 26 18.88 2.71 6.82
N LYS A 27 17.76 2.43 6.14
CA LYS A 27 17.71 2.29 4.68
C LYS A 27 17.06 3.52 4.09
N GLN A 28 17.43 3.89 2.86
CA GLN A 28 16.73 4.94 2.11
C GLN A 28 15.69 4.27 1.20
N GLN A 29 14.42 4.29 1.60
CA GLN A 29 13.30 3.69 0.87
C GLN A 29 12.11 4.65 0.86
N GLU A 30 11.27 4.55 -0.16
CA GLU A 30 10.07 5.40 -0.30
C GLU A 30 9.05 5.19 0.83
N LEU A 31 9.01 4.00 1.43
CA LEU A 31 8.08 3.70 2.53
C LEU A 31 8.44 4.37 3.86
N ASN A 32 9.66 4.89 3.98
CA ASN A 32 10.18 5.42 5.21
C ASN A 32 9.34 6.59 5.75
N PHE A 33 8.87 7.49 4.89
CA PHE A 33 8.04 8.62 5.28
C PHE A 33 6.80 8.13 6.03
N TYR A 34 6.08 7.16 5.46
CA TYR A 34 4.87 6.65 6.09
C TYR A 34 5.17 5.94 7.41
N TYR A 35 6.24 5.14 7.43
CA TYR A 35 6.63 4.44 8.64
C TYR A 35 7.04 5.40 9.74
N ARG A 36 7.78 6.45 9.43
CA ARG A 36 8.23 7.41 10.44
C ARG A 36 7.11 8.31 10.92
N VAL A 37 6.16 8.67 10.05
CA VAL A 37 4.95 9.41 10.46
C VAL A 37 4.09 8.60 11.41
N VAL A 38 3.85 7.32 11.10
CA VAL A 38 3.01 6.45 11.93
C VAL A 38 3.75 5.94 13.17
N LEU A 39 5.02 5.53 13.01
CA LEU A 39 5.90 5.02 14.06
C LEU A 39 6.97 6.07 14.41
N ASN A 40 6.58 7.18 15.01
CA ASN A 40 7.56 8.12 15.53
C ASN A 40 8.23 7.57 16.82
N LYS A 41 9.28 8.23 17.29
CA LYS A 41 10.01 7.77 18.48
C LYS A 41 9.11 7.68 19.72
N SER A 42 8.23 8.67 19.95
CA SER A 42 7.32 8.67 21.10
C SER A 42 6.39 7.45 21.05
N ARG A 43 5.71 7.25 19.92
CA ARG A 43 4.80 6.13 19.66
C ARG A 43 5.46 4.78 19.94
N VAL A 44 6.68 4.56 19.41
CA VAL A 44 7.39 3.29 19.63
C VAL A 44 7.74 3.09 21.10
N LEU A 45 8.14 4.14 21.82
CA LEU A 45 8.41 4.06 23.25
C LEU A 45 7.14 3.74 24.04
N ASP A 46 6.02 4.39 23.72
CA ASP A 46 4.72 4.16 24.37
C ASP A 46 4.26 2.69 24.19
N TYR A 47 4.44 2.13 22.99
CA TYR A 47 4.14 0.71 22.75
C TYR A 47 5.04 -0.22 23.54
N LEU A 48 6.34 0.09 23.64
CA LEU A 48 7.31 -0.73 24.38
C LEU A 48 7.03 -0.68 25.89
N GLU A 49 6.68 0.49 26.42
CA GLU A 49 6.31 0.66 27.83
C GLU A 49 5.05 -0.14 28.16
N SER A 50 3.99 0.05 27.35
CA SER A 50 2.75 -0.73 27.47
C SER A 50 3.00 -2.23 27.38
N PHE A 51 3.88 -2.65 26.46
CA PHE A 51 4.24 -4.05 26.29
C PHE A 51 4.99 -4.62 27.49
N ALA A 52 5.98 -3.88 28.02
CA ALA A 52 6.77 -4.26 29.18
C ALA A 52 5.92 -4.37 30.45
N GLU A 53 4.99 -3.44 30.64
CA GLU A 53 4.04 -3.46 31.75
C GLU A 53 3.19 -4.74 31.74
N VAL A 54 2.59 -5.08 30.59
CA VAL A 54 1.78 -6.29 30.49
C VAL A 54 2.64 -7.53 30.63
N LEU A 55 3.82 -7.56 30.03
CA LEU A 55 4.77 -8.68 30.12
C LEU A 55 5.15 -8.98 31.58
N GLY A 56 5.44 -7.95 32.38
CA GLY A 56 5.76 -8.09 33.80
C GLY A 56 4.64 -8.70 34.64
N ASN A 57 3.39 -8.62 34.17
CA ASN A 57 2.21 -9.16 34.83
C ASN A 57 1.82 -10.58 34.35
N VAL A 58 2.47 -11.13 33.31
CA VAL A 58 2.17 -12.49 32.84
C VAL A 58 2.92 -13.53 33.69
N LYS A 59 2.19 -14.33 34.47
CA LYS A 59 2.77 -15.46 35.22
C LYS A 59 3.07 -16.65 34.28
N GLU A 60 4.27 -17.22 34.40
CA GLU A 60 4.80 -18.31 33.56
C GLU A 60 3.92 -19.58 33.38
N PRO A 61 3.04 -20.03 34.30
CA PRO A 61 2.34 -21.30 34.10
C PRO A 61 1.18 -21.24 33.09
N GLU A 62 0.68 -20.04 32.73
CA GLU A 62 -0.49 -19.89 31.85
C GLU A 62 -0.14 -19.88 30.35
N MET A 63 1.15 -19.91 30.00
CA MET A 63 1.62 -19.57 28.65
C MET A 63 1.46 -20.66 27.57
N PHE A 64 0.96 -21.87 27.87
CA PHE A 64 1.22 -23.02 26.97
C PHE A 64 0.04 -23.94 26.61
N THR A 65 -1.21 -23.59 26.94
CA THR A 65 -2.24 -24.63 26.90
C THR A 65 -2.73 -25.00 25.49
N HIS A 66 -3.00 -24.09 24.53
CA HIS A 66 -3.39 -24.50 23.16
C HIS A 66 -3.06 -23.46 22.08
N LEU A 67 -2.90 -23.90 20.81
CA LEU A 67 -2.88 -23.01 19.65
C LEU A 67 -4.24 -22.33 19.49
N LEU A 68 -4.23 -21.01 19.36
CA LEU A 68 -5.44 -20.23 19.14
C LEU A 68 -6.09 -20.62 17.81
N LYS A 69 -7.40 -20.88 17.87
CA LYS A 69 -8.26 -21.12 16.71
C LYS A 69 -9.30 -20.02 16.67
N GLY A 70 -9.45 -19.37 15.52
CA GLY A 70 -10.42 -18.30 15.32
C GLY A 70 -9.96 -17.31 14.25
N ALA A 71 -10.85 -16.41 13.87
CA ALA A 71 -10.50 -15.31 12.99
C ALA A 71 -9.64 -14.29 13.76
N ARG A 72 -8.57 -13.79 13.13
CA ARG A 72 -7.68 -12.81 13.77
C ARG A 72 -8.41 -11.56 14.28
N PRO A 73 -9.38 -10.96 13.55
CA PRO A 73 -10.11 -9.79 14.05
C PRO A 73 -10.80 -10.02 15.39
N GLU A 74 -11.40 -11.18 15.60
CA GLU A 74 -12.08 -11.54 16.86
C GLU A 74 -11.09 -11.66 18.01
N ILE A 75 -9.90 -12.21 17.74
CA ILE A 75 -8.86 -12.36 18.76
C ILE A 75 -8.27 -11.00 19.10
N VAL A 76 -7.96 -10.17 18.10
CA VAL A 76 -7.45 -8.80 18.32
C VAL A 76 -8.47 -7.96 19.10
N ALA A 77 -9.76 -8.06 18.79
CA ALA A 77 -10.81 -7.39 19.57
C ALA A 77 -10.76 -7.79 21.05
N LYS A 78 -10.64 -9.10 21.34
CA LYS A 78 -10.49 -9.59 22.71
C LYS A 78 -9.22 -9.11 23.39
N VAL A 79 -8.09 -8.99 22.66
CA VAL A 79 -6.85 -8.43 23.22
C VAL A 79 -7.09 -6.98 23.62
N ILE A 80 -7.67 -6.17 22.73
CA ILE A 80 -7.93 -4.74 22.98
C ILE A 80 -8.93 -4.55 24.12
N ASP A 81 -9.96 -5.39 24.22
CA ASP A 81 -10.94 -5.32 25.31
C ASP A 81 -10.29 -5.59 26.69
N ASN A 82 -9.33 -6.51 26.74
CA ASN A 82 -8.60 -6.86 27.97
C ASN A 82 -7.41 -5.92 28.25
N TYR A 83 -6.81 -5.37 27.20
CA TYR A 83 -5.62 -4.53 27.24
C TYR A 83 -5.78 -3.32 26.32
N PRO A 84 -6.60 -2.32 26.70
CA PRO A 84 -6.92 -1.17 25.86
C PRO A 84 -5.70 -0.35 25.43
N GLN A 85 -4.60 -0.39 26.20
CA GLN A 85 -3.33 0.26 25.87
C GLN A 85 -2.74 -0.21 24.53
N PHE A 86 -3.09 -1.41 24.03
CA PHE A 86 -2.63 -1.91 22.73
C PHE A 86 -3.47 -1.45 21.55
N LYS A 87 -4.56 -0.69 21.76
CA LYS A 87 -5.45 -0.25 20.68
C LYS A 87 -4.72 0.56 19.61
N GLU A 88 -3.87 1.49 20.03
CA GLU A 88 -3.12 2.34 19.12
C GLU A 88 -2.07 1.52 18.36
N LEU A 89 -1.33 0.64 19.06
CA LEU A 89 -0.40 -0.31 18.42
C LEU A 89 -1.06 -1.09 17.29
N TYR A 90 -2.23 -1.69 17.52
CA TYR A 90 -2.93 -2.46 16.50
C TYR A 90 -3.42 -1.60 15.33
N THR A 91 -3.84 -0.37 15.59
CA THR A 91 -4.29 0.59 14.57
C THR A 91 -3.12 1.01 13.68
N ASP A 92 -2.03 1.42 14.29
CA ASP A 92 -0.83 1.91 13.62
C ASP A 92 -0.15 0.77 12.86
N TYR A 93 -0.02 -0.42 13.48
CA TYR A 93 0.41 -1.65 12.83
C TYR A 93 -0.41 -1.97 11.58
N GLN A 94 -1.75 -1.96 11.68
CA GLN A 94 -2.61 -2.27 10.54
C GLN A 94 -2.35 -1.32 9.36
N GLN A 95 -2.20 -0.02 9.63
CA GLN A 95 -1.98 0.99 8.59
C GLN A 95 -0.65 0.77 7.84
N ILE A 96 0.47 0.67 8.57
CA ILE A 96 1.78 0.47 7.93
C ILE A 96 1.90 -0.88 7.24
N ARG A 97 1.28 -1.91 7.80
CA ARG A 97 1.30 -3.26 7.26
C ARG A 97 0.51 -3.33 5.95
N ASP A 98 -0.66 -2.71 5.89
CA ASP A 98 -1.46 -2.66 4.66
C ASP A 98 -0.69 -1.92 3.55
N ILE A 99 -0.03 -0.80 3.86
CA ILE A 99 0.85 -0.09 2.92
C ILE A 99 1.97 -1.01 2.43
N TYR A 100 2.66 -1.71 3.33
CA TYR A 100 3.74 -2.62 3.00
C TYR A 100 3.27 -3.74 2.05
N SER A 101 2.17 -4.40 2.39
CA SER A 101 1.61 -5.51 1.61
C SER A 101 1.14 -5.04 0.24
N LEU A 102 0.48 -3.88 0.16
CA LEU A 102 0.07 -3.28 -1.11
C LEU A 102 1.27 -2.91 -1.99
N GLN A 103 2.35 -2.36 -1.41
CA GLN A 103 3.58 -2.08 -2.15
C GLN A 103 4.19 -3.37 -2.71
N LYS A 104 4.31 -4.42 -1.87
CA LYS A 104 4.85 -5.70 -2.34
C LYS A 104 4.00 -6.32 -3.44
N MET A 105 2.68 -6.29 -3.31
CA MET A 105 1.79 -6.76 -4.37
C MET A 105 1.97 -5.95 -5.65
N LYS A 106 2.10 -4.62 -5.58
CA LYS A 106 2.37 -3.77 -6.74
C LYS A 106 3.66 -4.21 -7.44
N ASP A 107 4.77 -4.33 -6.71
CA ASP A 107 6.07 -4.72 -7.27
C ASP A 107 5.99 -6.09 -7.98
N TYR A 108 5.35 -7.06 -7.35
CA TYR A 108 5.18 -8.41 -7.92
C TYR A 108 4.25 -8.43 -9.14
N LEU A 109 3.11 -7.72 -9.09
CA LEU A 109 2.17 -7.66 -10.21
C LEU A 109 2.79 -6.94 -11.43
N GLN A 110 3.60 -5.92 -11.21
CA GLN A 110 4.38 -5.26 -12.26
C GLN A 110 5.37 -6.25 -12.89
N LEU A 111 6.12 -6.99 -12.06
CA LEU A 111 7.03 -8.02 -12.56
C LEU A 111 6.28 -9.07 -13.39
N ALA A 112 5.19 -9.65 -12.88
CA ALA A 112 4.42 -10.67 -13.62
C ALA A 112 3.82 -10.14 -14.94
N SER A 113 3.46 -8.85 -14.99
CA SER A 113 2.93 -8.20 -16.19
C SER A 113 3.99 -8.00 -17.28
N SER A 114 5.28 -7.98 -16.92
CA SER A 114 6.40 -7.74 -17.83
C SER A 114 6.98 -9.02 -18.46
N ILE A 115 6.60 -10.20 -17.96
CA ILE A 115 7.17 -11.48 -18.37
C ILE A 115 6.50 -11.97 -19.66
N ASP A 116 7.25 -12.32 -20.69
CA ASP A 116 6.69 -12.99 -21.88
C ASP A 116 6.20 -14.43 -21.56
N PRO A 117 4.92 -14.79 -21.73
CA PRO A 117 4.41 -16.13 -21.42
C PRO A 117 4.71 -17.19 -22.49
N ASN A 118 5.46 -16.88 -23.54
CA ASN A 118 5.74 -17.82 -24.64
C ASN A 118 6.61 -19.04 -24.22
N GLU A 119 7.35 -18.93 -23.12
CA GLU A 119 8.22 -20.00 -22.60
C GLU A 119 7.64 -20.62 -21.33
N GLN A 120 7.69 -21.95 -21.20
CA GLN A 120 7.17 -22.68 -20.04
C GLN A 120 7.82 -22.22 -18.71
N GLN A 121 9.11 -21.92 -18.70
CA GLN A 121 9.79 -21.41 -17.50
C GLN A 121 9.25 -20.04 -17.08
N ARG A 122 8.90 -19.19 -18.05
CA ARG A 122 8.33 -17.86 -17.80
C ARG A 122 6.88 -17.95 -17.30
N GLN A 123 6.11 -18.89 -17.83
CA GLN A 123 4.78 -19.24 -17.30
C GLN A 123 4.85 -19.67 -15.83
N MET A 124 5.82 -20.53 -15.48
CA MET A 124 6.05 -20.92 -14.08
C MET A 124 6.39 -19.71 -13.20
N MET A 125 7.21 -18.77 -13.69
CA MET A 125 7.50 -17.54 -12.95
C MET A 125 6.23 -16.72 -12.68
N ILE A 126 5.37 -16.53 -13.68
CA ILE A 126 4.08 -15.83 -13.50
C ILE A 126 3.24 -16.51 -12.41
N THR A 127 3.12 -17.84 -12.45
CA THR A 127 2.40 -18.61 -11.43
C THR A 127 3.01 -18.43 -10.03
N ARG A 128 4.35 -18.45 -9.90
CA ARG A 128 5.03 -18.24 -8.61
C ARG A 128 4.83 -16.83 -8.07
N ILE A 129 4.85 -15.83 -8.94
CA ILE A 129 4.62 -14.45 -8.53
C ILE A 129 3.18 -14.27 -8.04
N LEU A 130 2.20 -14.83 -8.76
CA LEU A 130 0.80 -14.83 -8.33
C LEU A 130 0.59 -15.54 -6.98
N GLN A 131 1.35 -16.59 -6.70
CA GLN A 131 1.34 -17.23 -5.38
C GLN A 131 1.83 -16.26 -4.30
N VAL A 132 2.93 -15.56 -4.54
CA VAL A 132 3.43 -14.57 -3.58
C VAL A 132 2.40 -13.46 -3.36
N VAL A 133 1.73 -12.98 -4.42
CA VAL A 133 0.64 -12.00 -4.30
C VAL A 133 -0.51 -12.55 -3.45
N GLY A 134 -0.94 -13.79 -3.68
CA GLY A 134 -1.97 -14.45 -2.88
C GLY A 134 -1.62 -14.55 -1.39
N GLU A 135 -0.35 -14.78 -1.06
CA GLU A 135 0.12 -14.75 0.33
C GLU A 135 -0.08 -13.37 0.97
N TYR A 136 0.21 -12.29 0.23
CA TYR A 136 0.00 -10.91 0.70
C TYR A 136 -1.46 -10.52 0.89
N LEU A 137 -2.41 -11.31 0.39
CA LEU A 137 -3.84 -11.12 0.64
C LEU A 137 -4.32 -11.79 1.93
N ASN A 138 -3.47 -12.55 2.63
CA ASN A 138 -3.87 -13.30 3.81
C ASN A 138 -3.97 -12.41 5.06
N ASN A 139 -4.96 -12.70 5.92
CA ASN A 139 -5.12 -12.09 7.25
C ASN A 139 -5.30 -13.16 8.33
N SER A 140 -4.63 -14.30 8.20
CA SER A 140 -4.67 -15.34 9.22
C SER A 140 -3.91 -14.92 10.47
N LEU A 141 -4.11 -15.65 11.57
CA LEU A 141 -3.31 -15.46 12.78
C LEU A 141 -1.82 -15.71 12.56
N GLU A 142 -1.47 -16.52 11.56
CA GLU A 142 -0.07 -16.91 11.32
C GLU A 142 0.61 -16.00 10.30
N PHE A 143 -0.17 -15.43 9.39
CA PHE A 143 0.31 -14.58 8.31
C PHE A 143 -0.62 -13.38 8.15
N PRO A 144 -0.64 -12.47 9.13
CA PRO A 144 -1.52 -11.31 9.09
C PRO A 144 -0.91 -10.24 8.17
N LYS A 145 -1.07 -10.34 6.84
CA LYS A 145 -0.42 -9.45 5.87
C LYS A 145 -1.29 -8.28 5.41
N LEU A 146 -2.56 -8.49 5.10
CA LEU A 146 -3.47 -7.42 4.66
C LEU A 146 -4.73 -7.44 5.50
N SER A 147 -5.26 -6.29 5.91
CA SER A 147 -6.50 -6.25 6.69
C SER A 147 -7.68 -6.79 5.91
N ASP A 148 -8.67 -7.32 6.62
CA ASP A 148 -9.90 -7.81 5.99
C ASP A 148 -10.64 -6.70 5.25
N SER A 149 -10.66 -5.47 5.79
CA SER A 149 -11.28 -4.33 5.12
C SER A 149 -10.58 -4.01 3.79
N THR A 150 -9.25 -3.95 3.78
CA THR A 150 -8.48 -3.70 2.56
C THR A 150 -8.62 -4.86 1.57
N ARG A 151 -8.62 -6.11 2.04
CA ARG A 151 -8.85 -7.30 1.21
C ARG A 151 -10.24 -7.30 0.57
N GLU A 152 -11.28 -7.01 1.33
CA GLU A 152 -12.66 -6.91 0.83
C GLU A 152 -12.80 -5.76 -0.16
N ASP A 153 -12.23 -4.59 0.15
CA ASP A 153 -12.13 -3.45 -0.77
C ASP A 153 -11.38 -3.80 -2.07
N LEU A 154 -10.48 -4.80 -2.08
CA LEU A 154 -9.87 -5.28 -3.31
C LEU A 154 -10.83 -6.21 -4.07
N LEU A 155 -11.39 -7.20 -3.38
CA LEU A 155 -12.22 -8.25 -3.97
C LEU A 155 -13.55 -7.75 -4.54
N GLN A 156 -14.15 -6.72 -3.94
CA GLN A 156 -15.42 -6.15 -4.40
C GLN A 156 -15.34 -5.50 -5.79
N TRP A 157 -14.15 -5.09 -6.22
CA TRP A 157 -13.95 -4.40 -7.49
C TRP A 157 -13.56 -5.32 -8.64
N LEU A 158 -13.26 -6.58 -8.33
CA LEU A 158 -12.86 -7.55 -9.34
C LEU A 158 -14.11 -8.13 -10.00
N PRO A 159 -14.13 -8.28 -11.33
CA PRO A 159 -15.14 -9.09 -12.01
C PRO A 159 -15.21 -10.47 -11.38
N GLU A 160 -16.39 -11.09 -11.34
CA GLU A 160 -16.60 -12.35 -10.61
C GLU A 160 -15.60 -13.45 -10.99
N ASN A 161 -15.22 -13.52 -12.27
CA ASN A 161 -14.18 -14.44 -12.75
C ASN A 161 -12.80 -14.13 -12.17
N THR A 162 -12.39 -12.86 -12.16
CA THR A 162 -11.10 -12.43 -11.59
C THR A 162 -11.09 -12.57 -10.06
N LYS A 163 -12.21 -12.31 -9.40
CA LYS A 163 -12.40 -12.53 -7.96
C LYS A 163 -12.25 -14.01 -7.60
N LYS A 164 -12.81 -14.90 -8.42
CA LYS A 164 -12.64 -16.35 -8.28
C LYS A 164 -11.18 -16.75 -8.46
N VAL A 165 -10.48 -16.22 -9.47
CA VAL A 165 -9.04 -16.47 -9.67
C VAL A 165 -8.21 -16.01 -8.47
N VAL A 166 -8.44 -14.80 -7.95
CA VAL A 166 -7.72 -14.29 -6.77
C VAL A 166 -8.03 -15.13 -5.53
N THR A 167 -9.28 -15.51 -5.33
CA THR A 167 -9.71 -16.38 -4.22
C THR A 167 -9.09 -17.78 -4.34
N ASP A 168 -9.06 -18.33 -5.54
CA ASP A 168 -8.45 -19.62 -5.83
C ASP A 168 -6.93 -19.56 -5.63
N LEU A 169 -6.26 -18.46 -6.00
CA LEU A 169 -4.83 -18.24 -5.71
C LEU A 169 -4.58 -18.23 -4.20
N CYS A 170 -5.37 -17.51 -3.42
CA CYS A 170 -5.29 -17.52 -1.95
C CYS A 170 -5.52 -18.94 -1.37
N ASN A 171 -6.48 -19.68 -1.91
CA ASN A 171 -6.80 -21.04 -1.47
C ASN A 171 -5.77 -22.10 -1.93
N LEU A 172 -5.11 -21.86 -3.06
CA LEU A 172 -3.98 -22.63 -3.61
C LEU A 172 -2.67 -22.40 -2.84
N LEU A 173 -2.70 -21.67 -1.73
CA LEU A 173 -1.53 -21.42 -0.91
C LEU A 173 -1.70 -21.99 0.50
N SER A 174 -2.94 -22.07 0.96
CA SER A 174 -3.29 -22.52 2.30
C SER A 174 -3.39 -24.05 2.48
N ASN A 175 -3.11 -24.87 1.45
CA ASN A 175 -3.36 -26.32 1.53
C ASN A 175 -2.38 -27.18 0.70
N ALA A 176 -2.05 -28.38 1.18
CA ALA A 176 -1.19 -29.36 0.47
C ALA A 176 -1.75 -29.78 -0.91
N ARG A 177 -3.07 -29.64 -1.13
CA ARG A 177 -3.75 -29.84 -2.44
C ARG A 177 -3.31 -28.84 -3.51
N SER A 178 -2.67 -27.73 -3.12
CA SER A 178 -2.14 -26.73 -4.04
C SER A 178 -1.07 -27.26 -4.97
N LEU A 179 -0.21 -28.17 -4.50
CA LEU A 179 0.89 -28.71 -5.29
C LEU A 179 0.38 -29.52 -6.49
N ALA A 180 -0.69 -30.29 -6.30
CA ALA A 180 -1.33 -31.07 -7.35
C ALA A 180 -1.97 -30.19 -8.44
N ARG A 181 -2.75 -29.16 -8.03
CA ARG A 181 -3.34 -28.18 -8.96
C ARG A 181 -2.28 -27.33 -9.67
N ARG A 182 -1.14 -27.01 -9.02
CA ARG A 182 0.00 -26.34 -9.66
C ARG A 182 0.53 -27.16 -10.83
N THR A 183 0.72 -28.45 -10.59
CA THR A 183 1.23 -29.37 -11.61
C THR A 183 0.23 -29.51 -12.78
N GLU A 184 -1.07 -29.39 -12.50
CA GLU A 184 -2.15 -29.41 -13.48
C GLU A 184 -2.17 -28.13 -14.34
N ILE A 185 -2.06 -26.95 -13.73
CA ILE A 185 -1.95 -25.65 -14.43
C ILE A 185 -0.69 -25.62 -15.30
N GLU A 186 0.45 -26.09 -14.77
CA GLU A 186 1.73 -26.15 -15.48
C GLU A 186 1.73 -27.13 -16.68
N LYS A 187 0.83 -28.12 -16.68
CA LYS A 187 0.75 -29.16 -17.74
C LYS A 187 -0.34 -28.91 -18.78
N ASN A 188 -1.42 -28.18 -18.44
CA ASN A 188 -2.63 -28.12 -19.26
C ASN A 188 -3.01 -26.72 -19.77
N THR A 189 -2.24 -25.69 -19.44
CA THR A 189 -2.61 -24.30 -19.77
C THR A 189 -1.87 -23.82 -21.02
N ASP A 190 -2.61 -23.42 -22.06
CA ASP A 190 -2.01 -22.90 -23.29
C ASP A 190 -1.48 -21.45 -23.11
N VAL A 191 -0.60 -21.00 -24.01
CA VAL A 191 -0.02 -19.65 -23.99
C VAL A 191 -1.10 -18.57 -23.99
N LYS A 192 -2.22 -18.80 -24.70
CA LYS A 192 -3.34 -17.85 -24.79
C LYS A 192 -3.99 -17.60 -23.43
N SER A 193 -4.12 -18.63 -22.61
CA SER A 193 -4.64 -18.54 -21.25
C SER A 193 -3.74 -17.71 -20.34
N PHE A 194 -2.41 -17.80 -20.51
CA PHE A 194 -1.46 -16.93 -19.80
C PHE A 194 -1.53 -15.47 -20.27
N ILE A 195 -1.74 -15.21 -21.56
CA ILE A 195 -1.96 -13.84 -22.06
C ILE A 195 -3.20 -13.22 -21.40
N CYS A 196 -4.30 -13.98 -21.32
CA CYS A 196 -5.50 -13.54 -20.60
C CYS A 196 -5.23 -13.28 -19.12
N LEU A 197 -4.50 -14.19 -18.45
CA LEU A 197 -4.10 -14.04 -17.05
C LEU A 197 -3.27 -12.78 -16.82
N GLN A 198 -2.36 -12.43 -17.72
CA GLN A 198 -1.57 -11.21 -17.63
C GLN A 198 -2.39 -9.94 -17.77
N ASN A 199 -3.42 -9.95 -18.63
CA ASN A 199 -4.35 -8.83 -18.71
C ASN A 199 -5.11 -8.64 -17.39
N ASP A 200 -5.47 -9.73 -16.71
CA ASP A 200 -6.08 -9.65 -15.39
C ASP A 200 -5.08 -9.23 -14.30
N ILE A 201 -3.83 -9.70 -14.36
CA ILE A 201 -2.73 -9.23 -13.48
C ILE A 201 -2.57 -7.71 -13.59
N LYS A 202 -2.56 -7.15 -14.81
CA LYS A 202 -2.44 -5.69 -15.01
C LYS A 202 -3.60 -4.95 -14.34
N LYS A 203 -4.84 -5.40 -14.53
CA LYS A 203 -6.02 -4.80 -13.87
C LYS A 203 -5.93 -4.86 -12.35
N ILE A 204 -5.48 -5.99 -11.79
CA ILE A 204 -5.26 -6.13 -10.35
C ILE A 204 -4.15 -5.17 -9.90
N GLY A 205 -3.07 -5.04 -10.66
CA GLY A 205 -1.95 -4.12 -10.41
C GLY A 205 -2.38 -2.65 -10.35
N ASP A 206 -3.22 -2.20 -11.29
CA ASP A 206 -3.77 -0.84 -11.30
C ASP A 206 -4.61 -0.57 -10.05
N LYS A 207 -5.41 -1.57 -9.62
CA LYS A 207 -6.26 -1.46 -8.44
C LYS A 207 -5.45 -1.44 -7.15
N VAL A 208 -4.47 -2.35 -7.01
CA VAL A 208 -3.53 -2.38 -5.88
C VAL A 208 -2.80 -1.04 -5.78
N SER A 209 -2.34 -0.49 -6.90
CA SER A 209 -1.71 0.84 -6.93
C SER A 209 -2.66 1.94 -6.44
N THR A 210 -3.91 1.93 -6.90
CA THR A 210 -4.94 2.88 -6.46
C THR A 210 -5.19 2.80 -4.95
N MET A 211 -5.27 1.59 -4.40
CA MET A 211 -5.47 1.37 -2.97
C MET A 211 -4.26 1.75 -2.14
N LEU A 212 -3.06 1.44 -2.62
CA LEU A 212 -1.81 1.88 -2.01
C LEU A 212 -1.78 3.40 -1.87
N TYR A 213 -2.14 4.14 -2.93
CA TYR A 213 -2.20 5.61 -2.86
C TYR A 213 -3.27 6.10 -1.88
N LYS A 214 -4.40 5.40 -1.75
CA LYS A 214 -5.43 5.72 -0.76
C LYS A 214 -4.89 5.56 0.67
N GLU A 215 -4.18 4.49 0.98
CA GLU A 215 -3.58 4.28 2.30
C GLU A 215 -2.45 5.28 2.58
N LYS A 216 -1.58 5.53 1.60
CA LYS A 216 -0.54 6.58 1.67
C LYS A 216 -1.14 7.98 1.91
N MET A 217 -2.31 8.28 1.32
CA MET A 217 -3.02 9.54 1.55
C MET A 217 -3.57 9.68 2.96
N LYS A 218 -4.07 8.59 3.57
CA LYS A 218 -4.54 8.65 4.97
C LYS A 218 -3.42 9.10 5.90
N VAL A 219 -2.19 8.62 5.70
CA VAL A 219 -1.02 9.03 6.49
C VAL A 219 -0.74 10.53 6.33
N ILE A 220 -0.83 11.06 5.10
CA ILE A 220 -0.70 12.50 4.85
C ILE A 220 -1.81 13.29 5.54
N GLU A 221 -3.03 12.77 5.57
CA GLU A 221 -4.17 13.38 6.28
C GLU A 221 -3.92 13.40 7.79
N THR A 222 -3.36 12.32 8.37
CA THR A 222 -2.94 12.28 9.78
C THR A 222 -1.90 13.36 10.10
N VAL A 223 -0.94 13.64 9.21
CA VAL A 223 0.01 14.75 9.41
C VAL A 223 -0.72 16.09 9.53
N TYR A 224 -1.70 16.35 8.66
CA TYR A 224 -2.47 17.60 8.74
C TYR A 224 -3.31 17.69 10.01
N GLU A 225 -3.93 16.59 10.42
CA GLU A 225 -4.72 16.52 11.66
C GLU A 225 -3.85 16.75 12.89
N ASN A 226 -2.67 16.13 12.94
CA ASN A 226 -1.70 16.34 14.02
C ASN A 226 -1.30 17.82 14.12
N ILE A 227 -0.97 18.45 12.99
CA ILE A 227 -0.62 19.89 12.95
C ILE A 227 -1.80 20.76 13.39
N GLU A 228 -3.03 20.46 12.95
CA GLU A 228 -4.22 21.22 13.33
C GLU A 228 -4.46 21.16 14.86
N ASN A 229 -4.19 20.01 15.46
CA ASN A 229 -4.38 19.78 16.89
C ASN A 229 -3.20 20.26 17.75
N SER A 230 -2.00 20.45 17.19
CA SER A 230 -0.78 20.78 17.96
C SER A 230 -0.89 22.05 18.82
N GLU A 231 -0.53 22.02 20.09
CA GLU A 231 -0.53 23.20 20.95
C GLU A 231 0.80 23.96 20.92
N SER A 232 1.88 23.26 20.56
CA SER A 232 3.24 23.77 20.59
C SER A 232 3.97 23.68 19.25
N LEU A 233 5.08 24.41 19.13
CA LEU A 233 5.99 24.29 17.98
C LEU A 233 6.70 22.94 17.98
N ASP A 234 6.89 22.31 19.13
CA ASP A 234 7.57 21.02 19.24
C ASP A 234 6.68 19.89 18.72
N GLU A 235 5.37 19.91 19.01
CA GLU A 235 4.40 18.98 18.43
C GLU A 235 4.30 19.13 16.90
N ILE A 236 4.31 20.36 16.39
CA ILE A 236 4.35 20.61 14.94
C ILE A 236 5.66 20.08 14.34
N ALA A 237 6.79 20.32 15.02
CA ALA A 237 8.07 19.81 14.58
C ALA A 237 8.06 18.28 14.54
N GLU A 238 7.53 17.62 15.56
CA GLU A 238 7.41 16.15 15.62
C GLU A 238 6.57 15.59 14.46
N ALA A 239 5.47 16.25 14.10
CA ALA A 239 4.69 15.90 12.91
C ALA A 239 5.50 16.02 11.60
N PHE A 240 6.56 16.85 11.59
CA PHE A 240 7.41 17.11 10.43
C PHE A 240 8.77 16.40 10.42
N VAL A 241 9.30 15.87 11.55
CA VAL A 241 10.66 15.31 11.71
C VAL A 241 11.07 14.28 10.63
N ASN A 242 10.11 13.81 9.82
CA ASN A 242 10.22 12.64 8.98
C ASN A 242 10.13 12.87 7.46
N ALA A 243 9.97 14.10 6.96
CA ALA A 243 9.63 14.32 5.54
C ALA A 243 10.73 14.89 4.62
N ASP A 244 11.92 15.25 5.14
CA ASP A 244 12.88 16.07 4.37
C ASP A 244 13.69 15.29 3.31
N THR A 245 13.90 13.98 3.47
CA THR A 245 14.83 13.20 2.62
C THR A 245 14.20 12.42 1.46
N GLU A 246 12.88 12.43 1.30
CA GLU A 246 12.18 11.46 0.45
C GLU A 246 11.33 12.08 -0.66
N LEU A 247 11.24 13.40 -0.67
CA LEU A 247 10.47 14.15 -1.68
C LEU A 247 11.00 13.94 -3.10
N ASP A 248 12.32 13.75 -3.24
CA ASP A 248 12.95 13.44 -4.52
C ASP A 248 12.77 11.98 -4.95
N ILE A 249 12.62 11.05 -3.98
CA ILE A 249 12.34 9.63 -4.25
C ILE A 249 10.89 9.48 -4.73
N ILE A 250 9.95 10.10 -4.03
CA ILE A 250 8.54 10.12 -4.41
C ILE A 250 8.35 10.84 -5.74
N LYS A 251 9.07 11.93 -6.03
CA LYS A 251 9.03 12.54 -7.38
C LYS A 251 9.51 11.60 -8.47
N LYS A 252 10.56 10.79 -8.22
CA LYS A 252 11.12 9.83 -9.19
C LYS A 252 10.18 8.67 -9.49
N GLU A 253 9.52 8.09 -8.49
CA GLU A 253 8.57 6.99 -8.70
C GLU A 253 7.35 7.40 -9.55
N PHE A 254 6.99 8.68 -9.50
CA PHE A 254 5.93 9.24 -10.33
C PHE A 254 6.42 9.80 -11.67
N GLN A 255 7.69 9.64 -12.05
CA GLN A 255 8.14 10.01 -13.39
C GLN A 255 7.44 9.12 -14.42
N ILE A 256 6.78 9.75 -15.38
CA ILE A 256 6.06 9.09 -16.45
C ILE A 256 7.10 8.83 -17.53
N THR A 257 7.72 7.66 -17.53
CA THR A 257 8.54 7.24 -18.66
C THR A 257 7.67 6.49 -19.67
N GLU A 258 6.88 5.52 -19.22
CA GLU A 258 6.15 4.60 -20.11
C GLU A 258 5.01 5.26 -20.92
N ILE A 259 4.19 6.16 -20.35
CA ILE A 259 3.12 6.84 -21.13
C ILE A 259 3.74 7.89 -22.07
N ASP A 260 4.82 8.55 -21.66
CA ASP A 260 5.49 9.53 -22.51
C ASP A 260 6.25 8.82 -23.65
N GLU A 261 6.84 7.64 -23.40
CA GLU A 261 7.38 6.73 -24.41
C GLU A 261 6.29 6.21 -25.37
N LEU A 262 5.11 5.83 -24.86
CA LEU A 262 3.97 5.42 -25.68
C LEU A 262 3.45 6.55 -26.58
N VAL A 263 3.43 7.79 -26.08
CA VAL A 263 3.09 8.97 -26.89
C VAL A 263 4.11 9.14 -28.01
N VAL A 264 5.40 9.06 -27.70
CA VAL A 264 6.48 9.14 -28.70
C VAL A 264 6.36 8.02 -29.74
N LEU A 265 6.17 6.77 -29.32
CA LEU A 265 6.03 5.62 -30.22
C LEU A 265 4.81 5.74 -31.15
N ILE A 266 3.70 6.29 -30.68
CA ILE A 266 2.52 6.53 -31.54
C ILE A 266 2.76 7.68 -32.51
N GLU A 267 3.43 8.75 -32.08
CA GLU A 267 3.82 9.83 -32.98
C GLU A 267 4.77 9.33 -34.07
N GLU A 268 5.72 8.45 -33.72
CA GLU A 268 6.63 7.79 -34.67
C GLU A 268 5.89 6.86 -35.61
N LEU A 269 4.97 6.02 -35.09
CA LEU A 269 4.12 5.15 -35.91
C LEU A 269 3.30 5.96 -36.92
N ASN A 270 2.67 7.05 -36.46
CA ASN A 270 1.87 7.93 -37.30
C ASN A 270 2.70 8.61 -38.40
N LYS A 271 3.96 8.98 -38.10
CA LYS A 271 4.90 9.52 -39.10
C LYS A 271 5.43 8.47 -40.07
N SER A 272 5.52 7.21 -39.66
CA SER A 272 6.08 6.12 -40.47
C SER A 272 5.12 5.60 -41.56
N ILE A 273 3.82 5.85 -41.42
CA ILE A 273 2.81 5.43 -42.40
C ILE A 273 2.61 6.57 -43.40
N THR A 274 3.22 6.44 -44.58
CA THR A 274 3.19 7.46 -45.64
C THR A 274 1.84 7.60 -46.35
N GLU A 275 1.05 6.53 -46.38
CA GLU A 275 -0.33 6.51 -46.90
C GLU A 275 -1.22 5.77 -45.91
N MET A 276 -2.13 6.52 -45.28
CA MET A 276 -2.99 5.98 -44.24
C MET A 276 -4.42 5.85 -44.76
N THR A 277 -5.00 4.66 -44.63
CA THR A 277 -6.42 4.46 -44.92
C THR A 277 -7.27 5.13 -43.84
N GLU A 278 -8.51 5.51 -44.17
CA GLU A 278 -9.45 6.08 -43.18
C GLU A 278 -9.65 5.19 -41.95
N ASP A 279 -9.58 3.86 -42.12
CA ASP A 279 -9.72 2.90 -41.02
C ASP A 279 -8.49 2.89 -40.10
N GLN A 280 -7.28 3.07 -40.66
CA GLN A 280 -6.04 3.19 -39.89
C GLN A 280 -5.97 4.52 -39.14
N GLN A 281 -6.36 5.64 -39.78
CA GLN A 281 -6.45 6.94 -39.12
C GLN A 281 -7.40 6.88 -37.92
N ARG A 282 -8.59 6.31 -38.10
CA ARG A 282 -9.59 6.18 -37.03
C ARG A 282 -9.06 5.39 -35.84
N LYS A 283 -8.31 4.30 -36.07
CA LYS A 283 -7.70 3.49 -34.99
C LYS A 283 -6.58 4.24 -34.27
N ILE A 284 -5.77 5.03 -34.98
CA ILE A 284 -4.74 5.87 -34.36
C ILE A 284 -5.40 6.97 -33.51
N ASP A 285 -6.46 7.60 -34.00
CA ASP A 285 -7.21 8.62 -33.25
C ASP A 285 -7.87 8.02 -31.99
N GLU A 286 -8.44 6.82 -32.09
CA GLU A 286 -8.96 6.07 -30.93
C GLU A 286 -7.86 5.77 -29.91
N LEU A 287 -6.69 5.29 -30.35
CA LEU A 287 -5.54 5.03 -29.48
C LEU A 287 -5.06 6.31 -28.80
N GLN A 288 -4.95 7.42 -29.54
CA GLN A 288 -4.59 8.73 -28.98
C GLN A 288 -5.63 9.22 -27.98
N CYS A 289 -6.92 9.02 -28.24
CA CYS A 289 -8.00 9.38 -27.31
C CYS A 289 -7.93 8.56 -26.01
N ILE A 290 -7.70 7.24 -26.12
CA ILE A 290 -7.51 6.35 -24.97
C ILE A 290 -6.29 6.79 -24.16
N ILE A 291 -5.16 7.05 -24.82
CA ILE A 291 -3.92 7.48 -24.15
C ILE A 291 -4.08 8.84 -23.50
N ASN A 292 -4.73 9.79 -24.15
CA ASN A 292 -5.03 11.09 -23.57
C ASN A 292 -5.96 10.98 -22.36
N ASN A 293 -6.96 10.10 -22.41
CA ASN A 293 -7.84 9.84 -21.26
C ASN A 293 -7.08 9.19 -20.10
N TRP A 294 -6.21 8.22 -20.37
CA TRP A 294 -5.36 7.59 -19.36
C TRP A 294 -4.37 8.60 -18.78
N LYS A 295 -3.71 9.38 -19.63
CA LYS A 295 -2.81 10.46 -19.24
C LYS A 295 -3.54 11.48 -18.36
N ASN A 296 -4.77 11.87 -18.72
CA ASN A 296 -5.56 12.81 -17.92
C ASN A 296 -6.00 12.24 -16.56
N LYS A 297 -6.55 11.02 -16.53
CA LYS A 297 -6.98 10.35 -15.29
C LYS A 297 -5.80 10.10 -14.34
N TRP A 298 -4.67 9.68 -14.89
CA TRP A 298 -3.45 9.44 -14.12
C TRP A 298 -2.80 10.75 -13.67
N LYS A 299 -2.75 11.76 -14.53
CA LYS A 299 -2.30 13.12 -14.18
C LYS A 299 -3.18 13.73 -13.10
N GLU A 300 -4.48 13.43 -13.05
CA GLU A 300 -5.37 13.90 -11.99
C GLU A 300 -5.12 13.19 -10.64
N MET A 301 -5.00 11.86 -10.62
CA MET A 301 -4.63 11.11 -9.40
C MET A 301 -3.23 11.49 -8.90
N LYS A 302 -2.24 11.52 -9.80
CA LYS A 302 -0.86 11.95 -9.52
C LYS A 302 -0.81 13.39 -9.04
N ASN A 303 -1.47 14.32 -9.73
CA ASN A 303 -1.47 15.72 -9.33
C ASN A 303 -2.03 15.87 -7.92
N ASN A 304 -3.11 15.17 -7.55
CA ASN A 304 -3.64 15.29 -6.20
C ASN A 304 -2.68 14.74 -5.13
N TYR A 305 -2.10 13.56 -5.36
CA TYR A 305 -1.15 12.94 -4.44
C TYR A 305 0.19 13.72 -4.34
N VAL A 306 0.86 13.94 -5.47
CA VAL A 306 2.14 14.66 -5.53
C VAL A 306 1.97 16.10 -5.05
N LYS A 307 0.89 16.79 -5.41
CA LYS A 307 0.65 18.17 -4.95
C LYS A 307 0.45 18.22 -3.44
N ARG A 308 -0.32 17.31 -2.84
CA ARG A 308 -0.47 17.25 -1.38
C ARG A 308 0.85 16.91 -0.68
N PHE A 309 1.61 15.96 -1.21
CA PHE A 309 2.93 15.62 -0.67
C PHE A 309 3.92 16.80 -0.75
N VAL A 310 3.99 17.45 -1.91
CA VAL A 310 4.80 18.67 -2.12
C VAL A 310 4.34 19.81 -1.22
N MET A 311 3.03 19.94 -0.98
CA MET A 311 2.48 20.94 -0.05
C MET A 311 2.90 20.67 1.39
N VAL A 312 2.89 19.41 1.86
CA VAL A 312 3.46 19.04 3.17
C VAL A 312 4.94 19.39 3.22
N GLY A 313 5.72 19.00 2.21
CA GLY A 313 7.15 19.31 2.16
C GLY A 313 7.46 20.82 2.13
N ASN A 314 6.66 21.61 1.43
CA ASN A 314 6.81 23.07 1.40
C ASN A 314 6.40 23.70 2.74
N LEU A 315 5.34 23.19 3.39
CA LEU A 315 4.93 23.63 4.71
C LEU A 315 6.02 23.34 5.74
N MET A 316 6.58 22.13 5.70
CA MET A 316 7.72 21.72 6.53
C MET A 316 8.93 22.62 6.30
N ARG A 317 9.36 22.80 5.05
CA ARG A 317 10.50 23.65 4.71
C ARG A 317 10.30 25.08 5.20
N THR A 318 9.09 25.62 5.04
CA THR A 318 8.75 26.95 5.55
C THR A 318 8.86 26.99 7.06
N PHE A 319 8.29 26.00 7.76
CA PHE A 319 8.33 25.89 9.22
C PHE A 319 9.76 25.87 9.80
N TYR A 320 10.70 25.19 9.13
CA TYR A 320 12.10 25.12 9.59
C TYR A 320 12.97 26.32 9.18
N ILE A 321 12.62 27.05 8.11
CA ILE A 321 13.44 28.17 7.59
C ILE A 321 12.97 29.53 8.14
N THR A 322 11.69 29.70 8.45
CA THR A 322 11.19 30.99 8.95
C THR A 322 11.46 31.17 10.44
N ASP A 323 11.86 32.39 10.83
CA ASP A 323 11.94 32.77 12.24
C ASP A 323 10.59 32.53 12.94
N LYS A 324 10.66 31.77 14.04
CA LYS A 324 9.48 31.37 14.82
C LYS A 324 9.04 32.55 15.69
N ASP A 325 7.88 33.11 15.36
CA ASP A 325 7.19 34.13 16.17
C ASP A 325 6.06 33.52 17.02
N SER A 326 5.48 34.32 17.91
CA SER A 326 4.35 33.89 18.77
C SER A 326 3.11 33.44 18.00
N ASN A 327 3.01 33.74 16.70
CA ASN A 327 1.88 33.39 15.83
C ASN A 327 2.18 32.20 14.91
N THR A 328 3.37 31.60 14.97
CA THR A 328 3.82 30.58 14.02
C THR A 328 2.98 29.31 14.11
N VAL A 329 2.56 28.91 15.32
CA VAL A 329 1.60 27.80 15.54
C VAL A 329 0.27 28.08 14.82
N SER A 330 -0.34 29.24 15.08
CA SER A 330 -1.64 29.63 14.49
C SER A 330 -1.58 29.72 12.96
N LYS A 331 -0.51 30.31 12.41
CA LYS A 331 -0.28 30.38 10.95
C LYS A 331 -0.17 28.98 10.36
N THR A 332 0.64 28.11 10.94
CA THR A 332 0.87 26.74 10.43
C THR A 332 -0.41 25.90 10.46
N LYS A 333 -1.20 26.00 11.54
CA LYS A 333 -2.56 25.41 11.62
C LYS A 333 -3.48 25.88 10.51
N SER A 334 -3.53 27.20 10.28
CA SER A 334 -4.38 27.79 9.24
C SER A 334 -4.02 27.27 7.84
N TYR A 335 -2.72 27.11 7.56
CA TYR A 335 -2.25 26.51 6.31
C TYR A 335 -2.61 25.02 6.21
N ALA A 336 -2.34 24.21 7.24
CA ALA A 336 -2.70 22.78 7.26
C ALA A 336 -4.21 22.58 7.02
N LYS A 337 -5.06 23.37 7.69
CA LYS A 337 -6.52 23.33 7.52
C LYS A 337 -6.98 23.68 6.11
N LYS A 338 -6.32 24.64 5.44
CA LYS A 338 -6.60 24.97 4.03
C LYS A 338 -6.21 23.81 3.11
N LEU A 339 -5.09 23.14 3.39
CA LEU A 339 -4.58 22.01 2.60
C LEU A 339 -5.46 20.76 2.74
N TYR A 340 -5.92 20.46 3.96
CA TYR A 340 -6.87 19.37 4.24
C TYR A 340 -8.17 19.51 3.43
N LYS A 341 -8.67 20.73 3.28
CA LYS A 341 -9.92 21.04 2.58
C LYS A 341 -9.84 21.00 1.04
N ILE A 342 -8.66 20.83 0.45
CA ILE A 342 -8.53 20.71 -1.01
C ILE A 342 -9.24 19.42 -1.45
N PRO A 343 -10.33 19.48 -2.25
CA PRO A 343 -11.10 18.30 -2.61
C PRO A 343 -10.26 17.26 -3.34
N THR A 344 -10.35 16.01 -2.90
CA THR A 344 -9.85 14.86 -3.65
C THR A 344 -10.95 14.40 -4.60
N ASN A 345 -10.70 14.44 -5.92
CA ASN A 345 -11.62 13.90 -6.91
C ASN A 345 -11.78 12.36 -6.83
N THR A 346 -11.11 11.70 -5.88
CA THR A 346 -11.28 10.27 -5.58
C THR A 346 -12.70 9.91 -5.12
N ARG A 347 -13.51 10.87 -4.64
CA ARG A 347 -14.94 10.61 -4.32
C ARG A 347 -15.81 10.34 -5.56
N LYS A 348 -15.39 10.72 -6.77
CA LYS A 348 -16.14 10.45 -8.02
C LYS A 348 -15.94 9.04 -8.59
N LEU A 349 -15.06 8.22 -8.02
CA LEU A 349 -14.82 6.85 -8.49
C LEU A 349 -15.75 5.80 -7.84
N ARG A 350 -16.72 6.21 -7.00
CA ARG A 350 -17.70 5.31 -6.34
C ARG A 350 -18.95 4.98 -7.18
N GLY A 351 -18.98 5.34 -8.46
CA GLY A 351 -20.17 5.10 -9.27
C GLY A 351 -19.86 4.94 -10.74
N ILE A 352 -19.30 3.78 -11.10
CA ILE A 352 -19.63 3.02 -12.32
C ILE A 352 -19.53 1.54 -11.95
#